data_AF-A0A3C0AKM7-F1
#
_entry.id   AF-A0A3C0AKM7-F1
#
_cell.length_a   1.000
_cell.length_b   1.000
_cell.length_c   1.000
_cell.angle_alpha   90.00
_cell.angle_beta   90.00
_cell.angle_gamma   90.00
#
_symmetry.space_group_name_H-M   'P 1'
#
loop_
_entity.id
_entity.type
_entity.pdbx_description
1 polymer ?
#
loop_
_entity_poly.entity_id
_entity_poly.type
_entity_poly.pdbx_seq_one_letter_code
_entity_poly.pdbx_strand_id
1 'polypeptide(L)'
;IAEAPVMVVAHTSAPQENVIPLQQAGVEVLQFSSSANELENQPDLRECMQELARREMTNILVEGGGSLLGSCFDQRLIDEVHIFIAPKIIGGAEAVTPLAGKGLEMIPERHNIREYLVQQLDADIYVNGQLEYPV
;
A
#
# COMPACT_ATOMS: atom_id res chain seq x y z
N ILE A 1 27.85 2.98 -3.82
CA ILE A 1 26.96 4.02 -3.25
C ILE A 1 25.61 3.35 -3.13
N ALA A 2 25.02 3.28 -1.92
CA ALA A 2 23.61 2.90 -1.83
C ALA A 2 22.80 4.05 -2.41
N GLU A 3 21.96 3.79 -3.42
CA GLU A 3 21.25 4.83 -4.18
C GLU A 3 20.18 5.54 -3.33
N ALA A 4 19.69 4.90 -2.26
CA ALA A 4 18.78 5.44 -1.26
C ALA A 4 18.87 4.65 0.06
N PRO A 5 18.46 5.23 1.21
CA PRO A 5 18.28 4.47 2.46
C PRO A 5 17.19 3.40 2.29
N VAL A 6 17.39 2.24 2.93
CA VAL A 6 16.43 1.12 2.87
C VAL A 6 15.89 0.84 4.27
N MET A 7 14.56 0.72 4.34
CA MET A 7 13.84 0.35 5.54
C MET A 7 13.00 -0.89 5.24
N VAL A 8 12.99 -1.84 6.18
CA VAL A 8 12.14 -3.04 6.15
C VAL A 8 11.19 -2.97 7.33
N VAL A 9 9.90 -3.17 7.07
CA VAL A 9 8.87 -3.26 8.10
C VAL A 9 8.46 -4.73 8.24
N ALA A 10 8.50 -5.25 9.45
CA ALA A 10 8.21 -6.65 9.73
C ALA A 10 7.36 -6.80 11.00
N HIS A 11 6.72 -7.95 11.16
CA HIS A 11 6.06 -8.24 12.43
C HIS A 11 7.10 -8.48 13.56
N THR A 12 6.73 -8.25 14.82
CA THR A 12 7.60 -8.51 15.98
C THR A 12 7.98 -9.99 16.15
N SER A 13 7.21 -10.90 15.55
CA SER A 13 7.54 -12.34 15.49
C SER A 13 8.56 -12.71 14.41
N ALA A 14 9.04 -11.76 13.60
CA ALA A 14 10.01 -12.04 12.55
C ALA A 14 11.30 -12.70 13.11
N PRO A 15 11.77 -13.82 12.53
CA PRO A 15 12.94 -14.53 13.03
C PRO A 15 14.20 -13.66 13.03
N GLN A 16 14.93 -13.68 14.14
CA GLN A 16 16.18 -12.90 14.28
C GLN A 16 17.25 -13.31 13.27
N GLU A 17 17.24 -14.57 12.83
CA GLU A 17 18.11 -15.05 11.74
C GLU A 17 17.88 -14.33 10.41
N ASN A 18 16.71 -13.72 10.19
CA ASN A 18 16.42 -12.89 9.01
C ASN A 18 16.66 -11.40 9.30
N VAL A 19 16.37 -10.92 10.51
CA VAL A 19 16.51 -9.51 10.89
C VAL A 19 17.98 -9.10 11.00
N ILE A 20 18.82 -9.91 11.66
CA ILE A 20 20.22 -9.57 11.95
C ILE A 20 21.03 -9.34 10.66
N PRO A 21 20.95 -10.20 9.62
CA PRO A 21 21.68 -9.97 8.37
C PRO A 21 21.29 -8.66 7.66
N LEU A 22 20.00 -8.28 7.71
CA LEU A 22 19.52 -7.03 7.12
C LEU A 22 20.12 -5.81 7.85
N GLN A 23 20.07 -5.82 9.18
CA GLN A 23 20.66 -4.76 10.00
C GLN A 23 22.19 -4.66 9.78
N GLN A 24 22.89 -5.78 9.68
CA GLN A 24 24.32 -5.82 9.36
C GLN A 24 24.64 -5.29 7.96
N ALA A 25 23.70 -5.41 7.01
CA ALA A 25 23.80 -4.82 5.68
C ALA A 25 23.46 -3.31 5.67
N GLY A 26 23.14 -2.71 6.82
CA GLY A 26 22.79 -1.29 6.93
C GLY A 26 21.30 -0.98 6.65
N VAL A 27 20.45 -2.00 6.61
CA VAL A 27 18.99 -1.84 6.47
C VAL A 27 18.39 -1.54 7.83
N GLU A 28 17.59 -0.48 7.93
CA GLU A 28 16.80 -0.24 9.13
C GLU A 28 15.62 -1.21 9.16
N VAL A 29 15.42 -1.92 10.27
CA VAL A 29 14.30 -2.85 10.43
C VAL A 29 13.36 -2.32 11.51
N LEU A 30 12.14 -1.94 11.12
CA LEU A 30 11.06 -1.59 12.03
C LEU A 30 10.19 -2.81 12.29
N GLN A 31 9.79 -3.00 13.55
CA GLN A 31 8.95 -4.13 13.94
C GLN A 31 7.71 -3.66 14.69
N PHE A 32 6.54 -4.09 14.21
CA PHE A 32 5.23 -3.79 14.80
C PHE A 32 4.47 -5.09 15.07
N SER A 33 3.67 -5.13 16.13
CA SER A 33 2.73 -6.25 16.33
C SER A 33 1.52 -6.11 15.39
N SER A 34 0.74 -7.17 15.23
CA SER A 34 -0.54 -7.09 14.51
C SER A 34 -1.55 -6.24 15.30
N SER A 35 -2.40 -5.52 14.56
CA SER A 35 -3.58 -4.88 15.12
C SER A 35 -4.60 -5.92 15.59
N ALA A 36 -5.48 -5.57 16.53
CA ALA A 36 -6.50 -6.48 17.06
C ALA A 36 -7.47 -7.05 16.00
N ASN A 37 -7.56 -6.41 14.82
CA ASN A 37 -8.48 -6.75 13.74
C ASN A 37 -7.78 -7.22 12.43
N GLU A 38 -6.46 -7.47 12.50
CA GLU A 38 -5.65 -7.88 11.35
C GLU A 38 -5.27 -9.36 11.38
N LEU A 39 -4.76 -9.85 10.25
CA LEU A 39 -4.22 -11.20 10.14
C LEU A 39 -3.04 -11.40 11.09
N GLU A 40 -3.02 -12.53 11.81
CA GLU A 40 -1.92 -12.87 12.70
C GLU A 40 -0.58 -12.83 11.96
N ASN A 41 0.42 -12.18 12.57
CA ASN A 41 1.78 -12.02 12.05
C ASN A 41 1.95 -11.03 10.89
N GLN A 42 0.98 -10.15 10.62
CA GLN A 42 1.22 -8.96 9.81
C GLN A 42 1.56 -7.75 10.70
N PRO A 43 2.54 -6.90 10.31
CA PRO A 43 2.80 -5.67 11.04
C PRO A 43 1.64 -4.67 10.89
N ASP A 44 1.28 -3.98 11.97
CA ASP A 44 0.27 -2.93 11.92
C ASP A 44 0.71 -1.78 11.01
N LEU A 45 0.00 -1.60 9.90
CA LEU A 45 0.30 -0.61 8.90
C LEU A 45 0.06 0.82 9.41
N ARG A 46 -0.89 1.04 10.31
CA ARG A 46 -1.15 2.36 10.90
C ARG A 46 -0.02 2.77 11.83
N GLU A 47 0.52 1.86 12.63
CA GLU A 47 1.72 2.14 13.44
C GLU A 47 2.91 2.50 12.54
N CYS A 48 3.08 1.78 11.43
CA CYS A 48 4.09 2.12 10.42
C CYS A 48 3.91 3.55 9.88
N MET A 49 2.70 3.91 9.44
CA MET A 49 2.42 5.26 8.93
C MET A 49 2.66 6.36 9.99
N GLN A 50 2.33 6.09 11.26
CA GLN A 50 2.59 7.01 12.37
C GLN A 50 4.09 7.20 12.62
N GLU A 51 4.87 6.12 12.56
CA GLU A 51 6.32 6.20 12.72
C GLU A 51 6.98 6.95 11.56
N LEU A 52 6.50 6.75 10.32
CA LEU A 52 6.94 7.53 9.15
C LEU A 52 6.57 9.01 9.29
N ALA A 53 5.35 9.33 9.75
CA ALA A 53 4.94 10.70 10.03
C ALA A 53 5.79 11.37 11.12
N ARG A 54 6.15 10.64 12.18
CA ARG A 54 7.06 11.13 13.25
C ARG A 54 8.46 11.46 12.72
N ARG A 55 8.85 10.84 11.61
CA ARG A 55 10.11 11.08 10.88
C ARG A 55 9.97 12.12 9.77
N GLU A 56 8.85 12.85 9.72
CA GLU A 56 8.55 13.85 8.70
C GLU A 56 8.44 13.29 7.27
N MET A 57 8.24 11.97 7.14
CA MET A 57 7.96 11.29 5.87
C MET A 57 6.46 11.32 5.61
N THR A 58 5.94 12.48 5.23
CA THR A 58 4.50 12.74 5.13
C THR A 58 3.89 12.46 3.76
N ASN A 59 4.70 12.12 2.76
CA ASN A 59 4.25 11.75 1.42
C ASN A 59 4.84 10.39 1.07
N ILE A 60 3.97 9.38 0.93
CA ILE A 60 4.36 7.99 0.70
C ILE A 60 3.70 7.52 -0.59
N LEU A 61 4.52 7.05 -1.53
CA LEU A 61 4.03 6.37 -2.72
C LEU A 61 3.98 4.86 -2.46
N VAL A 62 2.79 4.28 -2.50
CA VAL A 62 2.59 2.83 -2.35
C VAL A 62 2.30 2.23 -3.72
N GLU A 63 3.22 1.43 -4.27
CA GLU A 63 3.12 0.91 -5.64
C GLU A 63 2.62 -0.54 -5.73
N GLY A 64 2.62 -1.29 -4.62
CA GLY A 64 2.10 -2.65 -4.63
C GLY A 64 2.56 -3.51 -3.45
N GLY A 65 2.17 -4.77 -3.38
CA GLY A 65 1.23 -5.46 -4.28
C GLY A 65 -0.25 -5.19 -3.95
N GLY A 66 -1.16 -5.87 -4.67
CA GLY A 66 -2.61 -5.70 -4.46
C GLY A 66 -3.07 -5.96 -3.03
N SER A 67 -2.41 -6.87 -2.29
CA SER A 67 -2.68 -7.08 -0.86
C SER A 67 -2.28 -5.88 0.02
N LEU A 68 -1.12 -5.26 -0.23
CA LEU A 68 -0.70 -4.07 0.53
C LEU A 68 -1.62 -2.88 0.24
N LEU A 69 -1.89 -2.64 -1.06
CA LEU A 69 -2.85 -1.61 -1.47
C LEU A 69 -4.24 -1.86 -0.87
N GLY A 70 -4.67 -3.12 -0.84
CA GLY A 70 -5.90 -3.55 -0.18
C GLY A 70 -5.93 -3.23 1.31
N SER A 71 -4.85 -3.54 2.03
CA SER A 71 -4.71 -3.19 3.45
C SER A 71 -4.74 -1.67 3.68
N CYS A 72 -4.07 -0.87 2.83
CA CYS A 72 -4.17 0.59 2.89
C CYS A 72 -5.62 1.06 2.69
N PHE A 73 -6.30 0.49 1.70
CA PHE A 73 -7.67 0.83 1.35
C PHE A 73 -8.65 0.49 2.48
N ASP A 74 -8.61 -0.73 2.98
CA ASP A 74 -9.47 -1.22 4.07
C ASP A 74 -9.30 -0.38 5.36
N GLN A 75 -8.10 0.15 5.58
CA GLN A 75 -7.77 0.98 6.75
C GLN A 75 -7.95 2.49 6.53
N ARG A 76 -8.43 2.90 5.35
CA ARG A 76 -8.60 4.31 4.97
C ARG A 76 -7.29 5.12 5.04
N LEU A 77 -6.22 4.56 4.50
CA LEU A 77 -4.87 5.16 4.48
C LEU A 77 -4.48 5.71 3.10
N ILE A 78 -5.43 5.82 2.16
CA ILE A 78 -5.18 6.29 0.79
C ILE A 78 -5.82 7.66 0.60
N ASP A 79 -5.01 8.67 0.36
CA ASP A 79 -5.49 10.03 0.06
C ASP A 79 -5.67 10.27 -1.45
N GLU A 80 -4.74 9.78 -2.27
CA GLU A 80 -4.71 9.93 -3.73
C GLU A 80 -4.41 8.58 -4.40
N VAL A 81 -4.99 8.37 -5.58
CA VAL A 81 -4.72 7.18 -6.41
C VAL A 81 -4.12 7.56 -7.75
N HIS A 82 -3.20 6.73 -8.24
CA HIS A 82 -2.61 6.81 -9.58
C HIS A 82 -2.85 5.47 -10.28
N ILE A 83 -3.63 5.47 -11.35
CA ILE A 83 -4.08 4.27 -12.05
C ILE A 83 -3.58 4.30 -13.49
N PHE A 84 -2.87 3.25 -13.90
CA PHE A 84 -2.38 3.06 -15.26
C PHE A 84 -3.06 1.85 -15.89
N ILE A 85 -3.75 2.07 -17.01
CA ILE A 85 -4.51 1.05 -17.73
C ILE A 85 -3.89 0.87 -19.11
N ALA A 86 -3.18 -0.23 -19.30
CA ALA A 86 -2.64 -0.61 -20.60
C ALA A 86 -3.73 -1.23 -21.50
N PRO A 87 -3.66 -1.08 -22.84
CA PRO A 87 -4.58 -1.69 -23.79
C PRO A 87 -4.26 -3.19 -23.98
N LYS A 88 -4.24 -3.95 -22.89
CA LYS A 88 -3.87 -5.36 -22.83
C LYS A 88 -4.97 -6.16 -22.15
N ILE A 89 -5.25 -7.34 -22.70
CA ILE A 89 -6.28 -8.25 -22.18
C ILE A 89 -5.59 -9.55 -21.80
N ILE A 90 -5.62 -9.91 -20.52
CA ILE A 90 -4.97 -11.11 -19.98
C ILE A 90 -6.02 -12.17 -19.58
N GLY A 91 -7.10 -11.76 -18.91
CA GLY A 91 -8.11 -12.67 -18.37
C GLY A 91 -7.59 -13.54 -17.21
N GLY A 92 -8.42 -14.47 -16.73
CA GLY A 92 -8.10 -15.41 -15.64
C GLY A 92 -8.89 -15.14 -14.36
N ALA A 93 -9.55 -16.18 -13.84
CA ALA A 93 -10.34 -16.09 -12.61
C ALA A 93 -9.46 -15.79 -11.37
N GLU A 94 -8.23 -16.31 -11.36
CA GLU A 94 -7.24 -16.13 -10.30
C GLU A 94 -6.17 -15.08 -10.68
N ALA A 95 -6.46 -14.24 -11.69
CA ALA A 95 -5.52 -13.19 -12.08
C ALA A 95 -5.33 -12.19 -10.94
N VAL A 96 -4.11 -11.70 -10.75
CA VAL A 96 -3.78 -10.74 -9.69
C VAL A 96 -4.55 -9.44 -9.94
N THR A 97 -5.33 -9.01 -8.95
CA THR A 97 -6.07 -7.75 -9.00
C THR A 97 -5.20 -6.59 -8.53
N PRO A 98 -5.42 -5.36 -9.05
CA PRO A 98 -4.65 -4.19 -8.64
C PRO A 98 -4.93 -3.77 -7.20
N LEU A 99 -6.14 -4.05 -6.70
CA LEU A 99 -6.56 -3.81 -5.33
C LEU A 99 -7.22 -5.09 -4.80
N ALA A 100 -6.63 -5.68 -3.76
CA ALA A 100 -7.19 -6.83 -3.05
C ALA A 100 -7.71 -6.37 -1.68
N GLY A 101 -7.70 -7.25 -0.68
CA GLY A 101 -8.19 -6.95 0.67
C GLY A 101 -9.64 -7.41 0.88
N LYS A 102 -10.26 -6.92 1.95
CA LYS A 102 -11.66 -7.18 2.28
C LYS A 102 -12.59 -6.47 1.29
N GLY A 103 -12.22 -5.25 0.90
CA GLY A 103 -13.00 -4.45 -0.03
C GLY A 103 -14.35 -4.03 0.55
N LEU A 104 -15.28 -3.67 -0.33
CA LEU A 104 -16.62 -3.22 0.04
C LEU A 104 -17.66 -4.26 -0.39
N GLU A 105 -18.61 -4.57 0.49
CA GLU A 105 -19.71 -5.51 0.20
C GLU A 105 -20.72 -4.96 -0.82
N MET A 106 -20.86 -3.63 -0.88
CA MET A 106 -21.81 -2.94 -1.74
C MET A 106 -21.11 -1.80 -2.48
N ILE A 107 -21.63 -1.47 -3.67
CA ILE A 107 -21.20 -0.28 -4.40
C ILE A 107 -21.69 0.94 -3.59
N PRO A 108 -20.78 1.76 -3.05
CA PRO A 108 -21.16 2.91 -2.24
C PRO A 108 -21.71 4.04 -3.11
N GLU A 109 -22.71 4.77 -2.62
CA GLU A 109 -23.18 6.00 -3.28
C GLU A 109 -22.10 7.11 -3.26
N ARG A 110 -21.21 7.06 -2.26
CA ARG A 110 -20.09 7.98 -2.05
C ARG A 110 -18.85 7.19 -1.70
N HIS A 111 -17.99 6.96 -2.70
CA HIS A 111 -16.61 6.48 -2.54
C HIS A 111 -15.88 6.64 -3.89
N ASN A 112 -15.85 7.87 -4.38
CA ASN A 112 -15.39 8.16 -5.74
C ASN A 112 -14.00 8.78 -5.71
N ILE A 113 -13.29 8.63 -6.83
CA ILE A 113 -12.14 9.48 -7.12
C ILE A 113 -12.68 10.86 -7.48
N ARG A 114 -12.28 11.89 -6.74
CA ARG A 114 -12.65 13.29 -6.94
C ARG A 114 -11.52 14.06 -7.57
N GLU A 115 -11.89 15.18 -8.20
CA GLU A 115 -10.94 16.12 -8.82
C GLU A 115 -9.99 15.41 -9.80
N TYR A 116 -10.50 14.37 -10.46
CA TYR A 116 -9.67 13.46 -11.22
C TYR A 116 -9.32 13.99 -12.59
N LEU A 117 -8.13 13.62 -13.04
CA LEU A 117 -7.62 13.85 -14.37
C LEU A 117 -7.52 12.51 -15.11
N VAL A 118 -7.90 12.51 -16.39
CA VAL A 118 -7.69 11.38 -17.29
C VAL A 118 -6.81 11.85 -18.44
N GLN A 119 -5.69 11.16 -18.66
CA GLN A 119 -4.74 11.44 -19.73
C GLN A 119 -4.40 10.17 -20.49
N GLN A 120 -4.15 10.31 -21.79
CA GLN A 120 -3.51 9.26 -22.56
C GLN A 120 -1.99 9.44 -22.47
N LEU A 121 -1.28 8.40 -22.04
CA LEU A 121 0.18 8.34 -22.01
C LEU A 121 0.61 7.23 -22.97
N ASP A 122 1.13 7.62 -24.14
CA ASP A 122 1.37 6.71 -25.26
C ASP A 122 0.13 5.86 -25.60
N ALA A 123 0.18 4.56 -25.35
CA ALA A 123 -0.94 3.64 -25.59
C ALA A 123 -1.82 3.43 -24.35
N ASP A 124 -1.37 3.88 -23.18
CA ASP A 124 -2.00 3.63 -21.89
C ASP A 124 -2.92 4.81 -21.50
N ILE A 125 -3.86 4.53 -20.59
CA ILE A 125 -4.68 5.55 -19.93
C ILE A 125 -4.19 5.72 -18.50
N TYR A 126 -3.91 6.96 -18.14
CA TYR A 126 -3.58 7.38 -16.78
C TYR A 126 -4.77 8.12 -16.16
N VAL A 127 -5.16 7.69 -14.95
CA VAL A 127 -6.16 8.36 -14.12
C VAL A 127 -5.54 8.68 -12.78
N ASN A 128 -5.66 9.93 -12.31
CA ASN A 128 -5.33 10.26 -10.92
C ASN A 128 -6.36 11.18 -10.28
N GLY A 129 -6.43 11.15 -8.96
CA GLY A 129 -7.28 12.03 -8.17
C GLY A 129 -7.42 11.56 -6.73
N GLN A 130 -8.10 12.37 -5.94
CA GLN A 130 -8.25 12.15 -4.49
C GLN A 130 -9.33 11.11 -4.20
N LEU A 131 -9.07 10.21 -3.27
CA LEU A 131 -10.04 9.21 -2.84
C LEU A 131 -10.93 9.77 -1.73
N GLU A 132 -12.25 9.80 -1.97
CA GLU A 132 -13.21 10.15 -0.92
C GLU A 132 -13.71 8.91 -0.19
N TYR A 133 -13.62 8.88 1.15
CA TYR A 133 -14.27 7.86 1.96
C TYR A 133 -15.68 8.30 2.41
N PRO A 134 -16.65 7.37 2.48
CA PRO A 134 -17.94 7.66 3.08
C PRO A 134 -17.78 8.02 4.58
N VAL A 135 -18.54 9.03 4.99
CA VAL A 135 -18.67 9.50 6.39
C VAL A 135 -19.38 8.45 7.23
#